data_AF-A0A382K2D4-F1
#
_entry.id   AF-A0A382K2D4-F1
#
_cell.length_a   1.000
_cell.length_b   1.000
_cell.length_c   1.000
_cell.angle_alpha   90.00
_cell.angle_beta   90.00
_cell.angle_gamma   90.00
#
_symmetry.space_group_name_H-M   'P 1'
#
loop_
_entity.id
_entity.type
_entity.pdbx_description
1 polymer ?
#
loop_
_entity_poly.entity_id
_entity_poly.type
_entity_poly.pdbx_seq_one_letter_code
_entity_poly.pdbx_strand_id
1 'polypeptide(L)'
;MCEHCRIRRSWKTKLDGDEILPCEYLEDQEHDGCLAQATTLITGRYVEDHLCVECTEKEPDQLDEESGGFLSKHGFQKSLDYLAIAKSSEECTAPSCSNFASYAKMVIETWGYCEGHVLLAGHGLTEA
;
A
#
# COMPACT_ATOMS: atom_id res chain seq x y z
N MET A 1 13.42 12.42 -9.27
CA MET A 1 12.18 11.65 -9.10
C MET A 1 12.26 10.44 -10.04
N CYS A 2 12.26 9.22 -9.49
CA CYS A 2 12.41 8.01 -10.30
C CYS A 2 11.20 7.76 -11.22
N GLU A 3 11.36 6.89 -12.22
CA GLU A 3 10.29 6.52 -13.15
C GLU A 3 9.07 5.88 -12.46
N HIS A 4 9.27 5.18 -11.34
CA HIS A 4 8.20 4.47 -10.61
C HIS A 4 7.39 5.38 -9.68
N CYS A 5 7.96 6.48 -9.17
CA CYS A 5 7.24 7.46 -8.33
C CYS A 5 6.04 8.08 -9.04
N ARG A 6 6.10 8.16 -10.37
CA ARG A 6 5.03 8.71 -11.20
C ARG A 6 3.94 7.69 -11.52
N ILE A 7 4.14 6.42 -11.16
CA ILE A 7 3.22 5.31 -11.43
C ILE A 7 2.40 4.99 -10.18
N ARG A 8 1.92 6.02 -9.48
CA ARG A 8 0.89 5.81 -8.45
C ARG A 8 -0.39 5.42 -9.16
N ARG A 9 -0.90 4.23 -8.88
CA ARG A 9 -2.14 3.71 -9.46
C ARG A 9 -3.00 3.11 -8.37
N SER A 10 -4.29 3.34 -8.47
CA SER A 10 -5.27 2.59 -7.71
C SER A 10 -6.31 2.03 -8.67
N TRP A 11 -6.87 0.88 -8.33
CA TRP A 11 -7.98 0.29 -9.06
C TRP A 11 -9.03 -0.20 -8.10
N LYS A 12 -10.26 -0.21 -8.61
CA LYS A 12 -11.45 -0.61 -7.88
C LYS A 12 -11.91 -1.98 -8.36
N THR A 13 -12.08 -2.90 -7.41
CA THR A 13 -12.64 -4.23 -7.65
C THR A 13 -13.95 -4.33 -6.86
N LYS A 14 -15.03 -4.73 -7.52
CA LYS A 14 -16.28 -5.03 -6.79
C LYS A 14 -16.15 -6.40 -6.15
N LEU A 15 -16.57 -6.51 -4.90
CA LEU A 15 -16.66 -7.79 -4.21
C LEU A 15 -17.91 -8.54 -4.66
N ASP A 16 -17.80 -9.85 -4.75
CA ASP A 16 -18.96 -10.71 -4.97
C ASP A 16 -19.82 -10.78 -3.70
N GLY A 17 -21.13 -11.03 -3.85
CA GLY A 17 -22.08 -10.96 -2.73
C GLY A 17 -21.86 -12.01 -1.63
N ASP A 18 -21.04 -13.01 -1.89
CA ASP A 18 -20.61 -14.06 -0.97
C ASP A 18 -19.30 -13.74 -0.23
N GLU A 19 -18.59 -12.68 -0.62
CA GLU A 19 -17.36 -12.25 0.05
C GLU A 19 -17.67 -11.38 1.27
N ILE A 20 -17.47 -11.94 2.47
CA ILE A 20 -17.70 -11.23 3.74
C ILE A 20 -16.39 -10.60 4.20
N LEU A 21 -16.19 -9.32 3.86
CA LEU A 21 -15.07 -8.51 4.34
C LEU A 21 -15.59 -7.31 5.15
N PRO A 22 -14.91 -6.90 6.23
CA PRO A 22 -15.30 -5.72 7.00
C PRO A 22 -15.00 -4.44 6.21
N CYS A 23 -15.77 -3.38 6.44
CA CYS A 23 -15.43 -2.05 5.94
C CYS A 23 -14.35 -1.42 6.83
N GLU A 24 -13.22 -1.07 6.23
CA GLU A 24 -12.01 -0.58 6.89
C GLU A 24 -11.96 0.95 7.01
N TYR A 25 -13.10 1.63 6.81
CA TYR A 25 -13.17 3.07 6.99
C TYR A 25 -13.11 3.42 8.48
N LEU A 26 -12.07 4.18 8.86
CA LEU A 26 -11.87 4.71 10.20
C LEU A 26 -12.01 6.23 10.10
N GLU A 27 -13.16 6.75 10.51
CA GLU A 27 -13.33 8.19 10.74
C GLU A 27 -12.66 8.50 12.08
N ASP A 28 -11.50 9.18 12.04
CA ASP A 28 -10.71 9.71 13.16
C ASP A 28 -10.72 8.89 14.47
N GLN A 29 -9.64 8.12 14.70
CA GLN A 29 -9.03 7.57 15.95
C GLN A 29 -9.86 7.16 17.19
N GLU A 30 -11.16 7.47 17.30
CA GLU A 30 -12.03 7.29 18.46
C GLU A 30 -13.26 6.38 18.18
N HIS A 31 -13.46 5.89 16.95
CA HIS A 31 -14.57 4.98 16.61
C HIS A 31 -14.11 3.57 16.22
N ASP A 32 -14.85 2.56 16.72
CA ASP A 32 -14.72 1.13 16.41
C ASP A 32 -15.15 0.81 14.96
N GLY A 33 -14.46 1.39 13.97
CA GLY A 33 -14.63 1.07 12.55
C GLY A 33 -16.05 1.21 11.98
N CYS A 34 -16.20 0.85 10.71
CA CYS A 34 -17.51 0.74 10.09
C CYS A 34 -18.06 -0.68 10.29
N LEU A 35 -19.27 -0.79 10.84
CA LEU A 35 -19.97 -2.08 11.04
C LEU A 35 -20.53 -2.68 9.73
N ALA A 36 -20.44 -1.96 8.60
CA ALA A 36 -20.92 -2.44 7.32
C ALA A 36 -19.93 -3.42 6.69
N GLN A 37 -20.44 -4.32 5.84
CA GLN A 37 -19.59 -5.16 5.00
C GLN A 37 -19.04 -4.33 3.84
N ALA A 38 -17.78 -4.60 3.49
CA ALA A 38 -17.19 -4.08 2.29
C ALA A 38 -17.90 -4.67 1.07
N THR A 39 -18.19 -3.82 0.10
CA THR A 39 -18.74 -4.20 -1.21
C THR A 39 -17.74 -3.92 -2.33
N THR A 40 -16.64 -3.25 -1.99
CA THR A 40 -15.61 -2.82 -2.90
C THR A 40 -14.25 -3.01 -2.26
N LEU A 41 -13.31 -3.58 -3.01
CA LEU A 41 -11.89 -3.49 -2.72
C LEU A 41 -11.26 -2.36 -3.54
N ILE A 42 -10.42 -1.58 -2.89
CA ILE A 42 -9.53 -0.63 -3.54
C ILE A 42 -8.12 -1.16 -3.34
N THR A 43 -7.41 -1.41 -4.42
CA THR A 43 -5.99 -1.74 -4.35
C THR A 43 -5.19 -0.56 -4.85
N GLY A 44 -4.27 -0.06 -4.03
CA GLY A 44 -3.33 1.00 -4.36
C GLY A 44 -1.93 0.44 -4.52
N ARG A 45 -1.20 0.99 -5.49
CA ARG A 45 0.21 0.73 -5.72
C ARG A 45 0.99 2.03 -5.77
N TYR A 46 2.01 2.15 -4.92
CA TYR A 46 2.86 3.33 -4.83
C TYR A 46 4.28 3.00 -4.37
N VAL A 47 5.23 3.90 -4.64
CA VAL A 47 6.59 3.80 -4.10
C VAL A 47 6.56 4.29 -2.65
N GLU A 48 7.00 3.46 -1.72
CA GLU A 48 7.18 3.82 -0.30
C GLU A 48 8.61 4.37 -0.10
N ASP A 49 9.62 3.64 -0.56
CA ASP A 49 11.03 4.00 -0.36
C ASP A 49 11.89 3.82 -1.62
N HIS A 50 13.04 4.52 -1.63
CA HIS A 50 14.12 4.29 -2.59
C HIS A 50 15.31 3.67 -1.87
N LEU A 51 15.73 2.48 -2.29
CA LEU A 51 16.77 1.73 -1.59
C LEU A 51 17.98 1.48 -2.50
N CYS A 52 19.18 1.56 -1.93
CA CYS A 52 20.38 1.04 -2.56
C CYS A 52 20.41 -0.50 -2.46
N VAL A 53 21.34 -1.14 -3.19
CA VAL A 53 21.50 -2.60 -3.19
C VAL A 53 21.63 -3.14 -1.76
N GLU A 54 22.53 -2.55 -0.97
CA GLU A 54 22.85 -3.02 0.39
C GLU A 54 21.68 -2.86 1.38
N CYS A 55 20.87 -1.81 1.24
CA CYS A 55 19.70 -1.60 2.10
C CYS A 55 18.53 -2.50 1.68
N THR A 56 18.41 -2.83 0.38
CA THR A 56 17.37 -3.75 -0.11
C THR A 56 17.57 -5.16 0.45
N GLU A 57 18.82 -5.61 0.58
CA GLU A 57 19.13 -6.94 1.12
C GLU A 57 18.93 -7.06 2.64
N LYS A 58 18.82 -5.95 3.37
CA LYS A 58 18.62 -5.91 4.83
C LYS A 58 17.14 -5.82 5.26
N GLU A 59 16.27 -5.33 4.39
CA GLU A 59 14.83 -5.23 4.62
C GLU A 59 14.09 -6.58 4.80
N PRO A 60 14.40 -7.69 4.06
CA PRO A 60 13.65 -8.93 4.24
C PRO A 60 13.79 -9.54 5.63
N ASP A 61 14.86 -9.22 6.37
CA ASP A 61 15.05 -9.64 7.77
C ASP A 61 14.05 -8.93 8.72
N GLN A 62 13.61 -7.69 8.42
CA GLN A 62 12.72 -6.93 9.31
C GLN A 62 11.22 -7.17 9.06
N LEU A 63 10.85 -7.67 7.88
CA LEU A 63 9.45 -7.94 7.53
C LEU A 63 8.90 -9.21 8.19
N ASP A 64 9.77 -10.18 8.48
CA ASP A 64 9.39 -11.42 9.18
C ASP A 64 9.22 -11.18 10.69
N GLU A 65 9.91 -10.18 11.26
CA GLU A 65 9.90 -9.94 12.72
C GLU A 65 8.77 -9.02 13.22
N GLU A 66 8.31 -8.00 12.48
CA GLU A 66 7.46 -6.97 13.13
C GLU A 66 6.04 -6.72 12.59
N SER A 67 5.68 -6.93 11.30
CA SER A 67 4.45 -6.27 10.79
C SER A 67 3.48 -7.07 9.90
N GLY A 68 3.79 -8.31 9.51
CA GLY A 68 2.87 -9.08 8.65
C GLY A 68 1.68 -9.75 9.37
N GLY A 69 1.85 -10.13 10.64
CA GLY A 69 0.92 -11.05 11.31
C GLY A 69 -0.32 -10.43 11.95
N PHE A 70 -0.29 -9.13 12.30
CA PHE A 70 -1.37 -8.50 13.06
C PHE A 70 -2.48 -7.91 12.16
N LEU A 71 -2.11 -7.21 11.08
CA LEU A 71 -3.06 -6.57 10.15
C LEU A 71 -3.71 -7.56 9.18
N SER A 72 -3.05 -8.69 8.89
CA SER A 72 -3.63 -9.80 8.11
C SER A 72 -4.92 -10.36 8.73
N LYS A 73 -5.09 -10.22 10.06
CA LYS A 73 -6.32 -10.65 10.76
C LYS A 73 -7.50 -9.73 10.54
N HIS A 74 -7.27 -8.52 10.02
CA HIS A 74 -8.29 -7.51 9.76
C HIS A 74 -8.62 -7.34 8.27
N GLY A 75 -8.01 -8.14 7.38
CA GLY A 75 -8.28 -8.10 5.93
C GLY A 75 -7.28 -7.30 5.11
N PHE A 76 -6.40 -6.53 5.76
CA PHE A 76 -5.34 -5.78 5.10
C PHE A 76 -4.28 -6.71 4.52
N GLN A 77 -4.25 -6.80 3.19
CA GLN A 77 -3.15 -7.42 2.46
C GLN A 77 -2.18 -6.34 1.99
N LYS A 78 -0.99 -6.32 2.59
CA LYS A 78 0.17 -5.52 2.15
C LYS A 78 1.18 -6.46 1.50
N SER A 79 1.51 -6.22 0.23
CA SER A 79 2.59 -6.92 -0.47
C SER A 79 3.65 -5.93 -0.95
N LEU A 80 4.89 -6.38 -1.00
CA LEU A 80 6.04 -5.57 -1.37
C LEU A 80 6.68 -6.08 -2.66
N ASP A 81 7.03 -5.16 -3.54
CA ASP A 81 7.76 -5.39 -4.78
C ASP A 81 9.00 -4.50 -4.81
N TYR A 82 10.17 -5.05 -5.13
CA TYR A 82 11.38 -4.24 -5.32
C TYR A 82 11.65 -4.10 -6.81
N LEU A 83 11.46 -2.89 -7.36
CA LEU A 83 11.65 -2.61 -8.78
C LEU A 83 12.98 -1.91 -9.02
N ALA A 84 13.80 -2.44 -9.93
CA ALA A 84 15.03 -1.79 -10.33
C ALA A 84 14.75 -0.41 -10.98
N ILE A 85 15.63 0.56 -10.69
CA ILE A 85 15.59 1.92 -11.22
C ILE A 85 16.69 2.05 -12.26
N ALA A 86 16.34 2.46 -13.49
CA ALA A 86 17.27 2.55 -14.59
C ALA A 86 18.18 3.80 -14.54
N LYS A 87 17.73 4.88 -13.87
CA LYS A 87 18.51 6.12 -13.68
C LYS A 87 18.29 6.68 -12.28
N SER A 88 19.31 6.60 -11.43
CA SER A 88 19.27 7.06 -10.06
C SER A 88 19.46 8.58 -9.96
N SER A 89 18.36 9.33 -9.85
CA SER A 89 18.42 10.71 -9.34
C SER A 89 18.11 10.80 -7.84
N GLU A 90 17.66 9.69 -7.24
CA GLU A 90 17.17 9.64 -5.87
C GLU A 90 18.24 9.03 -4.97
N GLU A 91 18.41 9.62 -3.80
CA GLU A 91 19.25 9.07 -2.74
C GLU A 91 18.49 7.95 -2.02
N CYS A 92 19.25 7.03 -1.43
CA CYS A 92 18.69 6.00 -0.56
C CYS A 92 17.92 6.66 0.59
N THR A 93 16.69 6.22 0.84
CA THR A 93 15.82 6.72 1.90
C THR A 93 16.19 6.12 3.27
N ALA A 94 16.98 5.04 3.29
CA ALA A 94 17.40 4.38 4.52
C ALA A 94 18.25 5.32 5.41
N PRO A 95 18.00 5.35 6.73
CA PRO A 95 18.74 6.22 7.64
C PRO A 95 20.23 5.88 7.63
N SER A 96 21.07 6.92 7.57
CA SER A 96 22.54 6.80 7.49
C SER A 96 23.08 6.17 6.20
N CYS A 97 22.28 6.04 5.13
CA CYS A 97 22.75 5.61 3.83
C CYS A 97 22.86 6.78 2.85
N SER A 98 24.07 7.06 2.35
CA SER A 98 24.30 8.12 1.35
C SER A 98 24.49 7.57 -0.07
N ASN A 99 24.18 6.30 -0.28
CA ASN A 99 24.27 5.68 -1.59
C ASN A 99 23.11 6.12 -2.49
N PHE A 100 23.32 6.07 -3.80
CA PHE A 100 22.23 6.25 -4.76
C PHE A 100 21.29 5.04 -4.74
N ALA A 101 20.00 5.31 -4.87
CA ALA A 101 19.00 4.27 -4.94
C ALA A 101 19.15 3.47 -6.24
N SER A 102 19.07 2.15 -6.14
CA SER A 102 19.05 1.22 -7.28
C SER A 102 17.69 0.54 -7.42
N TYR A 103 16.88 0.57 -6.36
CA TYR A 103 15.56 -0.04 -6.30
C TYR A 103 14.53 0.92 -5.72
N ALA A 104 13.30 0.82 -6.20
CA ALA A 104 12.12 1.41 -5.59
C ALA A 104 11.36 0.30 -4.86
N LYS A 105 11.11 0.50 -3.57
CA LYS A 105 10.22 -0.34 -2.76
C LYS A 105 8.79 0.06 -3.07
N MET A 106 8.10 -0.79 -3.81
CA MET A 106 6.71 -0.63 -4.14
C MET A 106 5.86 -1.32 -3.08
N VAL A 107 4.90 -0.58 -2.55
CA VAL A 107 3.86 -1.10 -1.68
C VAL A 107 2.60 -1.29 -2.50
N ILE A 108 2.00 -2.46 -2.36
CA ILE A 108 0.65 -2.76 -2.83
C ILE A 108 -0.19 -3.01 -1.59
N GLU A 109 -1.19 -2.16 -1.39
CA GLU A 109 -2.12 -2.24 -0.28
C GLU A 109 -3.54 -2.38 -0.82
N THR A 110 -4.32 -3.22 -0.18
CA THR A 110 -5.74 -3.42 -0.51
C THR A 110 -6.60 -3.03 0.68
N TRP A 111 -7.65 -2.25 0.40
CA TRP A 111 -8.61 -1.75 1.38
C TRP A 111 -10.04 -2.15 1.03
N GLY A 112 -10.79 -2.64 2.01
CA GLY A 112 -12.22 -2.96 1.89
C GLY A 112 -13.11 -1.80 2.31
N TYR A 113 -13.97 -1.32 1.40
CA TYR A 113 -14.94 -0.26 1.70
C TYR A 113 -16.37 -0.69 1.37
N CYS A 114 -17.33 -0.24 2.18
CA CYS A 114 -18.75 -0.31 1.86
C CYS A 114 -19.13 0.75 0.81
N GLU A 115 -20.34 0.64 0.23
CA GLU A 115 -20.81 1.57 -0.79
C GLU A 115 -20.85 3.03 -0.32
N GLY A 116 -21.08 3.28 0.97
CA GLY A 116 -21.08 4.62 1.54
C GLY A 116 -19.68 5.21 1.67
N HIS A 117 -18.70 4.40 2.09
CA HIS A 117 -17.36 4.88 2.42
C HIS A 117 -16.39 4.92 1.23
N VAL A 118 -16.67 4.20 0.14
CA VAL A 118 -15.82 4.24 -1.06
C VAL A 118 -15.67 5.65 -1.64
N LEU A 119 -16.71 6.48 -1.52
CA LEU A 119 -16.70 7.88 -1.98
C LEU A 119 -15.93 8.79 -1.00
N LEU A 120 -16.08 8.55 0.30
CA LEU A 120 -15.45 9.33 1.38
C LEU A 120 -13.94 9.09 1.46
N ALA A 121 -13.48 7.89 1.12
CA ALA A 121 -12.06 7.54 1.02
C ALA A 121 -11.33 8.24 -0.16
N GLY A 122 -11.98 9.16 -0.90
CA GLY A 122 -11.38 9.86 -2.03
C GLY A 122 -11.18 8.99 -3.28
N HIS A 123 -11.75 7.78 -3.28
CA HIS A 123 -11.77 6.86 -4.43
C HIS A 123 -13.04 7.00 -5.28
N GLY A 124 -13.86 8.01 -4.98
CA GLY A 124 -15.00 8.41 -5.79
C GLY A 124 -14.55 9.18 -7.03
N LEU A 125 -14.67 8.52 -8.19
CA LEU A 125 -14.64 9.10 -9.54
C LEU A 125 -13.29 9.71 -9.97
N THR A 126 -12.43 8.86 -10.55
CA THR A 126 -11.61 9.28 -11.70
C THR A 126 -12.07 8.50 -12.93
N GLU A 127 -13.25 8.87 -13.43
CA GLU A 127 -13.57 8.70 -14.85
C GLU A 127 -13.39 10.06 -15.53
N ALA A 128 -12.29 10.24 -16.25
CA ALA A 128 -12.16 11.02 -17.49
C ALA A 128 -10.73 10.88 -18.04
#